data_AF-Q44741-F1
#
_entry.id   AF-Q44741-F1
#
_cell.length_a   1.000
_cell.length_b   1.000
_cell.length_c   1.000
_cell.angle_alpha   90.00
_cell.angle_beta   90.00
_cell.angle_gamma   90.00
#
_symmetry.space_group_name_H-M   'P 1'
#
loop_
_entity.id
_entity.type
_entity.pdbx_description
1 polymer ?
#
loop_
_entity_poly.entity_id
_entity_poly.type
_entity_poly.pdbx_seq_one_letter_code
_entity_poly.pdbx_strand_id
1 'polypeptide(L)'
;DKLELKGTSDKSNGSGVLEGVKADKSKAKLTISDDLSKTTFEVFKEDGKTLVLRKVNSKDKSSTEEKFNENGKLSEKVVTRANGNRLEYT
;
A
#
# COMPACT_ATOMS: atom_id res chain seq x y z
N ASP A 1 9.01 7.77 -7.47
CA ASP A 1 8.10 7.26 -8.50
C ASP A 1 7.28 8.36 -9.12
N LYS A 2 7.17 8.37 -10.45
CA LYS A 2 6.23 9.19 -11.20
C LYS A 2 5.10 8.28 -11.71
N LEU A 3 4.23 7.85 -10.79
CA LEU A 3 3.03 7.07 -11.09
C LEU A 3 1.81 7.92 -10.75
N GLU A 4 0.94 8.15 -11.73
CA GLU A 4 -0.31 8.86 -11.52
C GLU A 4 -1.40 7.88 -11.05
N LEU A 5 -2.10 8.23 -9.98
CA LEU A 5 -3.23 7.46 -9.44
C LEU A 5 -4.50 8.30 -9.55
N LYS A 6 -5.61 7.67 -9.94
CA LYS A 6 -6.91 8.33 -10.13
C LYS A 6 -8.00 7.51 -9.48
N GLY A 7 -9.04 8.19 -9.00
CA GLY A 7 -10.20 7.55 -8.39
C GLY A 7 -11.29 8.57 -8.08
N THR A 8 -12.46 8.07 -7.74
CA THR A 8 -13.60 8.86 -7.26
C THR A 8 -13.95 8.42 -5.85
N SER A 9 -14.56 9.31 -5.07
CA SER A 9 -14.99 9.03 -3.71
C SER A 9 -16.35 9.66 -3.47
N ASP A 10 -17.17 8.97 -2.68
CA ASP A 10 -18.44 9.50 -2.17
C ASP A 10 -18.22 10.60 -1.10
N LYS A 11 -16.99 10.72 -0.60
CA LYS A 11 -16.60 11.71 0.42
C LYS A 11 -15.80 12.85 -0.20
N SER A 12 -15.94 14.04 0.38
CA SER A 12 -15.23 15.26 -0.02
C SER A 12 -13.96 15.54 0.80
N ASN A 13 -13.54 14.60 1.65
CA ASN A 13 -12.45 14.80 2.62
C ASN A 13 -11.10 14.19 2.17
N GLY A 14 -11.01 13.65 0.95
CA GLY A 14 -9.80 13.02 0.43
C GLY A 14 -9.63 11.54 0.77
N SER A 15 -10.56 10.95 1.53
CA SER A 15 -10.63 9.48 1.68
C SER A 15 -11.15 8.81 0.41
N GLY A 16 -10.86 7.53 0.26
CA GLY A 16 -11.31 6.73 -0.88
C GLY A 16 -10.21 5.86 -1.47
N VAL A 17 -10.43 5.44 -2.70
CA VAL A 17 -9.55 4.52 -3.43
C VAL A 17 -9.08 5.20 -4.70
N LEU A 18 -7.76 5.16 -4.93
CA LEU A 18 -7.13 5.60 -6.16
C LEU A 18 -6.35 4.45 -6.77
N GLU A 19 -6.44 4.28 -8.08
CA GLU A 19 -5.80 3.20 -8.81
C GLU A 19 -4.92 3.74 -9.94
N GLY A 20 -3.92 2.96 -10.32
CA GLY A 20 -3.05 3.28 -11.46
C GLY A 20 -2.32 2.04 -11.96
N VAL A 21 -1.67 2.18 -13.11
CA VAL A 21 -0.93 1.10 -13.76
C VAL A 21 0.50 1.58 -14.00
N LYS A 22 1.47 0.78 -13.54
CA LYS A 22 2.90 1.03 -13.73
C LYS A 22 3.32 0.72 -15.17
N ALA A 23 4.52 1.14 -15.54
CA ALA A 23 5.08 0.88 -16.86
C ALA A 23 5.27 -0.63 -17.14
N ASP A 24 5.49 -1.44 -16.11
CA ASP A 24 5.58 -2.91 -16.17
C ASP A 24 4.20 -3.61 -16.15
N LYS A 25 3.11 -2.84 -16.29
CA LYS A 25 1.70 -3.27 -16.20
C LYS A 25 1.25 -3.76 -14.83
N SER A 26 2.10 -3.72 -13.81
CA SER A 26 1.68 -3.96 -12.43
C SER A 26 0.62 -2.93 -12.02
N LYS A 27 -0.40 -3.37 -11.31
CA LYS A 27 -1.48 -2.48 -10.84
C LYS A 27 -1.14 -1.93 -9.47
N ALA A 28 -1.36 -0.65 -9.26
CA ALA A 28 -1.17 0.02 -7.98
C ALA A 28 -2.50 0.51 -7.44
N LYS A 29 -2.68 0.40 -6.12
CA LYS A 29 -3.87 0.86 -5.41
C LYS A 29 -3.46 1.62 -4.17
N LEU A 30 -3.98 2.83 -4.01
CA LEU A 30 -3.88 3.61 -2.78
C LEU A 30 -5.27 3.69 -2.16
N THR A 31 -5.40 3.17 -0.95
CA THR A 31 -6.62 3.31 -0.14
C THR A 31 -6.34 4.26 1.02
N ILE A 32 -7.19 5.27 1.18
CA ILE A 32 -7.14 6.25 2.28
C ILE A 32 -8.40 6.06 3.11
N SER A 33 -8.26 5.78 4.41
CA SER A 33 -9.40 5.52 5.29
C SER A 33 -10.31 6.74 5.43
N ASP A 34 -11.59 6.50 5.71
CA ASP A 34 -12.62 7.55 5.83
C ASP A 34 -12.27 8.65 6.83
N ASP A 35 -11.64 8.28 7.94
CA ASP A 35 -11.19 9.16 9.03
C ASP A 35 -9.77 9.71 8.80
N LEU A 36 -9.18 9.42 7.64
CA LEU A 36 -7.83 9.80 7.23
C LEU A 36 -6.71 9.30 8.16
N SER A 37 -7.01 8.33 9.03
CA SER A 37 -6.06 7.79 10.01
C SER A 37 -5.10 6.75 9.44
N LYS A 38 -5.37 6.23 8.24
CA LYS A 38 -4.60 5.15 7.64
C LYS A 38 -4.53 5.29 6.12
N THR A 39 -3.35 4.97 5.59
CA THR A 39 -3.16 4.78 4.15
C THR A 39 -2.61 3.38 3.90
N THR A 40 -3.10 2.74 2.84
CA THR A 40 -2.63 1.44 2.38
C THR A 40 -2.28 1.56 0.91
N PHE A 41 -1.01 1.42 0.59
CA PHE A 41 -0.52 1.36 -0.78
C PHE A 41 -0.17 -0.08 -1.14
N GLU A 42 -0.77 -0.60 -2.20
CA GLU A 42 -0.60 -1.97 -2.67
C GLU A 42 -0.13 -1.98 -4.12
N VAL A 43 0.75 -2.92 -4.44
CA VAL A 43 1.14 -3.25 -5.80
C VAL A 43 0.79 -4.70 -6.05
N PHE A 44 0.08 -4.92 -7.14
CA PHE A 44 -0.34 -6.22 -7.63
C PHE A 44 0.38 -6.54 -8.94
N LYS A 45 0.48 -7.82 -9.27
CA LYS A 45 0.82 -8.26 -10.63
C LYS A 45 -0.22 -7.73 -11.65
N GLU A 46 0.07 -7.93 -12.93
CA GLU A 46 -0.84 -7.54 -14.04
C GLU A 46 -2.25 -8.15 -13.88
N ASP A 47 -2.37 -9.31 -13.24
CA ASP A 47 -3.64 -9.97 -12.92
C ASP A 47 -4.55 -9.13 -11.99
N GLY A 48 -4.00 -8.15 -11.27
CA GLY A 48 -4.70 -7.33 -10.28
C GLY A 48 -5.16 -8.07 -9.02
N LYS A 49 -4.63 -9.26 -8.76
CA LYS A 49 -5.02 -10.13 -7.65
C LYS A 49 -3.82 -10.54 -6.80
N THR A 50 -2.71 -10.89 -7.45
CA THR A 50 -1.51 -11.36 -6.74
C THR A 50 -0.76 -10.17 -6.18
N LEU A 51 -0.70 -10.05 -4.86
CA LEU A 51 0.08 -9.01 -4.19
C LEU A 51 1.57 -9.20 -4.44
N VAL A 52 2.27 -8.09 -4.60
CA VAL A 52 3.73 -8.00 -4.68
C VAL A 52 4.29 -7.20 -3.51
N LEU A 53 3.61 -6.10 -3.17
CA LEU A 53 4.00 -5.17 -2.11
C LEU A 53 2.76 -4.62 -1.42
N ARG A 54 2.83 -4.47 -0.10
CA ARG A 54 1.89 -3.65 0.67
C ARG A 54 2.62 -2.76 1.65
N LYS A 55 2.30 -1.46 1.65
CA LYS A 55 2.77 -0.49 2.61
C LYS A 55 1.58 0.16 3.31
N VAL A 56 1.49 -0.04 4.62
CA VAL A 56 0.46 0.55 5.47
C VAL A 56 1.11 1.61 6.35
N ASN A 57 0.56 2.82 6.37
CA ASN A 57 0.97 3.88 7.29
C ASN A 57 -0.22 4.26 8.18
N SER A 58 0.04 4.43 9.47
CA SER A 58 -0.96 4.76 10.48
C SER A 58 -0.79 6.20 10.97
N LYS A 59 -1.84 6.73 11.61
CA LYS A 59 -1.88 8.10 12.16
C LYS A 59 -0.78 8.39 13.18
N ASP A 60 -0.33 7.38 13.91
CA ASP A 60 0.79 7.47 14.86
C ASP A 60 2.16 7.56 14.17
N LYS A 61 2.20 7.62 12.83
CA LYS A 61 3.39 7.63 11.97
C LYS A 61 4.17 6.32 11.95
N SER A 62 3.63 5.24 12.52
CA SER A 62 4.17 3.90 12.29
C SER A 62 3.84 3.42 10.87
N SER A 63 4.66 2.50 10.37
CA SER A 63 4.43 1.85 9.09
C SER A 63 4.69 0.34 9.14
N THR A 64 4.05 -0.37 8.23
CA THR A 64 4.31 -1.78 7.95
C THR A 64 4.51 -1.95 6.45
N GLU A 65 5.64 -2.53 6.06
CA GLU A 65 5.98 -2.86 4.68
C GLU A 65 6.07 -4.38 4.54
N GLU A 66 5.32 -4.94 3.62
CA GLU A 66 5.23 -6.37 3.36
C GLU A 66 5.55 -6.64 1.89
N LYS A 67 6.44 -7.60 1.65
CA LYS A 67 6.71 -8.14 0.31
C LYS A 67 6.14 -9.54 0.19
N PHE A 68 5.73 -9.88 -1.02
CA PHE A 68 5.10 -11.15 -1.32
C PHE A 68 5.86 -11.84 -2.45
N ASN A 69 5.98 -13.17 -2.32
CA ASN A 69 6.61 -13.99 -3.35
C ASN A 69 5.68 -14.18 -4.57
N GLU A 70 6.14 -14.92 -5.57
CA GLU A 70 5.42 -15.11 -6.83
C GLU A 70 4.03 -15.74 -6.68
N ASN A 71 3.81 -16.48 -5.59
CA ASN A 71 2.54 -17.12 -5.25
C ASN A 71 1.65 -16.25 -4.35
N GLY A 72 2.02 -14.98 -4.13
CA GLY A 72 1.29 -14.05 -3.27
C GLY A 72 1.41 -14.36 -1.77
N LYS A 73 2.39 -15.17 -1.35
CA LYS A 73 2.64 -15.45 0.07
C LYS A 73 3.63 -14.44 0.64
N LEU A 74 3.40 -14.01 1.88
CA LEU A 74 4.29 -13.10 2.60
C LEU A 74 5.70 -13.68 2.66
N SER A 75 6.69 -12.91 2.20
CA SER A 75 8.12 -13.29 2.22
C SER A 75 8.92 -12.41 3.16
N GLU A 76 8.60 -11.12 3.25
CA GLU A 76 9.27 -10.19 4.16
C GLU A 76 8.24 -9.27 4.80
N LYS A 77 8.50 -8.89 6.06
CA LYS A 77 7.72 -7.89 6.79
C LYS A 77 8.64 -7.00 7.60
N VAL A 78 8.53 -5.70 7.41
CA VAL A 78 9.23 -4.68 8.19
C VAL A 78 8.19 -3.81 8.87
N VAL A 79 8.25 -3.73 10.20
CA VAL A 79 7.42 -2.82 11.00
C VAL A 79 8.30 -1.71 11.53
N THR A 80 8.00 -0.47 11.15
CA THR A 80 8.67 0.72 11.70
C THR A 80 7.74 1.38 12.70
N ARG A 81 8.14 1.44 13.96
CA ARG A 81 7.39 2.13 15.02
C ARG A 81 7.52 3.64 14.87
N ALA A 82 6.63 4.39 15.53
CA ALA A 82 6.65 5.86 15.54
C ALA A 82 7.99 6.46 16.02
N ASN A 83 8.70 5.75 16.90
CA ASN A 83 10.02 6.16 17.41
C ASN A 83 11.19 5.75 16.49
N GLY A 84 10.91 5.17 15.31
CA GLY A 84 11.90 4.72 14.34
C GLY A 84 12.42 3.29 14.57
N ASN A 85 12.12 2.64 15.70
CA ASN A 85 12.57 1.26 15.94
C ASN A 85 11.89 0.28 14.98
N ARG A 86 12.70 -0.63 14.41
CA ARG A 86 12.26 -1.59 13.40
C ARG A 86 12.13 -3.00 13.96
N LEU A 87 11.13 -3.73 13.50
CA LEU A 87 11.07 -5.20 13.58
C LEU A 87 11.15 -5.72 12.15
N GLU A 88 12.12 -6.57 11.87
CA GLU A 88 12.37 -7.10 10.53
C GLU A 88 12.21 -8.62 10.55
N TYR A 89 11.33 -9.11 9.69
CA TYR A 89 11.07 -10.53 9.47
C TYR A 89 11.41 -10.81 8.00
N THR A 90 12.45 -11.61 7.78
CA THR A 90 13.02 -11.94 6.46
C THR A 90 13.15 -13.44 6.30
#